data_AF-A0A920TGI1-F1
#
_entry.id   AF-A0A920TGI1-F1
#
_cell.length_a   1.000
_cell.length_b   1.000
_cell.length_c   1.000
_cell.angle_alpha   90.00
_cell.angle_beta   90.00
_cell.angle_gamma   90.00
#
_symmetry.space_group_name_H-M   'P 1'
#
loop_
_entity.id
_entity.type
_entity.pdbx_description
1 polymer ?
#
loop_
_entity_poly.entity_id
_entity_poly.type
_entity_poly.pdbx_seq_one_letter_code
_entity_poly.pdbx_strand_id
1 'polypeptide(L)'
;MNVDYDPDNAADLLSESGWAVPESGVEGINDNSGLQKDGQELKFQLLVPNDDLSVVLGEIAVEDWGQLGINAVLQTVESDILKEEILILENFKR
;
A
#
# COMPACT_ATOMS: atom_id res chain seq x y z
N MET A 1 -4.47 18.74 11.45
CA MET A 1 -4.19 17.71 12.47
C MET A 1 -2.90 17.05 12.00
N ASN A 2 -1.80 17.26 12.71
CA ASN A 2 -0.53 16.60 12.37
C ASN A 2 -0.64 15.18 12.94
N VAL A 3 -0.47 14.16 12.11
CA VAL A 3 -0.31 12.79 12.59
C VAL A 3 1.20 12.55 12.57
N ASP A 4 1.77 12.34 13.74
CA ASP A 4 3.19 12.02 13.84
C ASP A 4 3.42 10.61 13.27
N TYR A 5 4.60 10.38 12.70
CA TYR A 5 4.97 9.06 12.18
C TYR A 5 5.09 8.07 13.33
N ASP A 6 4.20 7.08 13.36
CA ASP A 6 4.08 6.06 14.41
C ASP A 6 3.73 4.70 13.79
N PRO A 7 4.72 3.93 13.33
CA PRO A 7 4.50 2.64 12.67
C PRO A 7 3.97 1.57 13.64
N ASP A 8 4.28 1.68 14.94
CA ASP A 8 3.78 0.74 15.95
C ASP A 8 2.26 0.87 16.09
N ASN A 9 1.77 2.10 16.25
CA ASN A 9 0.33 2.36 16.29
C ASN A 9 -0.36 2.00 14.95
N ALA A 10 0.32 2.18 13.81
CA ALA A 10 -0.21 1.74 12.52
C ALA A 10 -0.37 0.22 12.44
N ALA A 11 0.60 -0.55 12.97
CA ALA A 11 0.53 -2.01 13.05
C ALA A 11 -0.62 -2.47 13.97
N ASP A 12 -0.80 -1.81 15.11
CA ASP A 12 -1.90 -2.09 16.03
C ASP A 12 -3.26 -1.88 15.35
N LEU A 13 -3.45 -0.77 14.63
CA LEU A 13 -4.68 -0.50 13.89
C LEU A 13 -4.96 -1.55 12.78
N LEU A 14 -3.92 -2.03 12.10
CA LEU A 14 -4.05 -3.11 11.12
C LEU A 14 -4.52 -4.41 11.80
N SER A 15 -3.92 -4.76 12.93
CA SER A 15 -4.31 -5.94 13.71
C SER A 15 -5.74 -5.84 14.25
N GLU A 16 -6.10 -4.71 14.86
CA GLU A 16 -7.45 -4.45 15.39
C GLU A 16 -8.53 -4.52 14.32
N SER A 17 -8.19 -4.14 13.08
CA SER A 17 -9.09 -4.23 11.93
C SER A 17 -9.09 -5.62 11.28
N GLY A 18 -8.33 -6.58 11.80
CA GLY A 18 -8.33 -7.98 11.38
C GLY A 18 -7.36 -8.30 10.24
N TRP A 19 -6.40 -7.43 9.94
CA TRP A 19 -5.29 -7.74 9.05
C TRP A 19 -4.16 -8.40 9.84
N ALA A 20 -3.72 -9.56 9.38
CA ALA A 20 -2.63 -10.28 10.01
C ALA A 20 -1.76 -10.99 8.97
N VAL A 21 -0.49 -11.20 9.30
CA VAL A 21 0.36 -12.12 8.53
C VAL A 21 -0.16 -13.53 8.76
N PRO A 22 -0.48 -14.31 7.72
CA PRO A 22 -0.97 -15.67 7.89
C PRO A 22 0.10 -16.55 8.54
N GLU A 23 -0.31 -17.47 9.40
CA GLU A 23 0.62 -18.40 10.05
C GLU A 23 1.34 -19.28 9.01
N SER A 24 2.66 -19.36 9.08
CA SER A 24 3.45 -20.29 8.24
C SER A 24 2.98 -21.73 8.48
N GLY A 25 2.52 -22.41 7.42
CA GLY A 25 2.09 -23.81 7.48
C GLY A 25 0.69 -24.10 6.95
N VAL A 26 -0.08 -23.09 6.55
CA VAL A 26 -1.33 -23.29 5.80
C VAL A 26 -1.00 -23.61 4.34
N GLU A 27 -1.55 -24.70 3.78
CA GLU A 27 -1.31 -25.07 2.38
C GLU A 27 -1.68 -23.91 1.42
N GLY A 28 -0.74 -23.53 0.56
CA GLY A 28 -0.91 -22.45 -0.42
C GLY A 28 -0.41 -21.07 0.03
N ILE A 29 0.12 -20.96 1.26
CA ILE A 29 0.68 -19.72 1.80
C ILE A 29 2.21 -19.79 1.75
N ASN A 30 2.83 -18.91 0.97
CA ASN A 30 4.29 -18.74 0.93
C ASN A 30 4.74 -17.91 2.14
N ASP A 31 5.91 -18.16 2.71
CA ASP A 31 6.48 -17.42 3.86
C ASP A 31 6.66 -15.90 3.65
N ASN A 32 6.42 -15.40 2.44
CA ASN A 32 6.44 -13.98 2.05
C ASN A 32 5.04 -13.40 1.83
N SER A 33 3.99 -14.00 2.39
CA SER A 33 2.63 -13.48 2.26
C SER A 33 2.47 -12.26 3.15
N GLY A 34 2.19 -11.11 2.53
CA GLY A 34 1.85 -9.88 3.24
C GLY A 34 0.58 -10.02 4.09
N LEU A 35 0.14 -8.93 4.69
CA LEU A 35 -1.07 -8.89 5.51
C LEU A 35 -2.28 -9.44 4.75
N GLN A 36 -3.07 -10.28 5.41
CA GLN A 36 -4.29 -10.84 4.87
C GLN A 36 -5.49 -10.62 5.79
N LYS A 37 -6.67 -10.54 5.17
CA LYS A 37 -7.97 -10.54 5.82
C LYS A 37 -8.96 -11.28 4.94
N ASP A 38 -9.70 -12.22 5.53
CA ASP A 38 -10.68 -13.06 4.81
C ASP A 38 -10.09 -13.75 3.55
N GLY A 39 -8.82 -14.16 3.62
CA GLY A 39 -8.09 -14.80 2.52
C GLY A 39 -7.65 -13.86 1.39
N GLN A 40 -7.81 -12.54 1.57
CA GLN A 40 -7.36 -11.52 0.62
C GLN A 40 -6.12 -10.81 1.15
N GLU A 41 -5.12 -10.64 0.27
CA GLU A 41 -3.89 -9.90 0.56
C GLU A 41 -4.12 -8.38 0.49
N LEU A 42 -3.58 -7.64 1.46
CA LEU A 42 -3.54 -6.18 1.45
C LEU A 42 -2.46 -5.70 0.47
N LYS A 43 -2.91 -5.37 -0.74
CA LYS A 43 -2.06 -4.85 -1.80
C LYS A 43 -2.72 -3.72 -2.57
N PHE A 44 -1.91 -2.76 -3.01
CA PHE A 44 -2.38 -1.66 -3.85
C PHE A 44 -1.25 -1.12 -4.72
N GLN A 45 -1.62 -0.34 -5.73
CA GLN A 45 -0.69 0.38 -6.58
C GLN A 45 -0.55 1.82 -6.08
N LEU A 46 0.69 2.27 -5.90
CA LEU A 46 1.00 3.69 -5.70
C LEU A 46 1.36 4.29 -7.06
N LEU A 47 0.49 5.13 -7.59
CA LEU A 47 0.75 5.86 -8.83
C LEU A 47 1.50 7.15 -8.52
N VAL A 48 2.64 7.38 -9.17
CA VAL A 48 3.42 8.62 -9.06
C VAL A 48 3.79 9.17 -10.43
N PRO A 49 4.00 10.49 -10.56
CA PRO A 49 4.53 11.04 -11.79
C PRO A 49 5.92 10.47 -12.08
N ASN A 50 6.22 10.29 -13.36
CA ASN A 50 7.53 9.84 -13.85
C ASN A 50 8.57 10.98 -13.80
N ASP A 51 8.80 11.52 -12.61
CA ASP A 51 9.88 12.46 -12.31
C ASP A 51 10.70 11.98 -11.11
N ASP A 52 11.99 12.32 -11.09
CA ASP A 52 12.96 11.77 -10.12
C ASP A 52 12.52 11.95 -8.66
N LEU A 53 11.94 13.11 -8.31
CA LEU A 53 11.52 13.38 -6.94
C LEU A 53 10.34 12.52 -6.54
N SER A 54 9.33 12.44 -7.41
CA SER A 54 8.13 11.64 -7.18
C SER A 54 8.44 10.14 -7.08
N VAL A 55 9.36 9.65 -7.90
CA VAL A 55 9.82 8.26 -7.84
C VAL A 55 10.51 7.97 -6.50
N VAL A 56 11.46 8.80 -6.09
CA VAL A 56 12.17 8.60 -4.82
C VAL A 56 11.22 8.64 -3.62
N LEU A 57 10.27 9.57 -3.60
CA LEU A 57 9.27 9.62 -2.52
C LEU A 57 8.33 8.40 -2.55
N GLY A 58 7.97 7.92 -3.74
CA GLY A 58 7.17 6.72 -3.89
C GLY A 58 7.88 5.45 -3.42
N GLU A 59 9.19 5.33 -3.69
CA GLU A 59 10.02 4.23 -3.20
C GLU A 59 10.09 4.20 -1.67
N ILE A 60 10.30 5.36 -1.04
CA ILE A 60 10.31 5.49 0.43
C ILE A 60 8.96 5.06 1.02
N ALA A 61 7.85 5.51 0.44
CA ALA A 61 6.51 5.14 0.91
C ALA A 61 6.25 3.63 0.78
N VAL A 62 6.66 3.02 -0.34
CA VAL A 62 6.57 1.57 -0.54
C VAL A 62 7.41 0.80 0.47
N GLU A 63 8.62 1.28 0.79
CA GLU A 63 9.47 0.68 1.82
C GLU A 63 8.83 0.74 3.21
N ASP A 64 8.32 1.91 3.62
CA ASP A 64 7.65 2.11 4.90
C ASP A 64 6.43 1.18 5.06
N TRP A 65 5.62 1.05 4.01
CA TRP A 65 4.48 0.12 4.01
C TRP A 65 4.93 -1.34 4.01
N GLY A 66 6.02 -1.67 3.31
CA GLY A 66 6.60 -3.00 3.32
C GLY A 66 7.01 -3.45 4.72
N GLN A 67 7.50 -2.55 5.57
CA GLN A 67 7.81 -2.84 6.97
C GLN A 67 6.57 -3.22 7.80
N LEU A 68 5.39 -2.75 7.40
CA LEU A 68 4.10 -3.13 8.00
C LEU A 68 3.50 -4.40 7.37
N GLY A 69 4.19 -5.04 6.43
CA GLY A 69 3.68 -6.22 5.71
C GLY A 69 2.66 -5.89 4.62
N ILE A 70 2.55 -4.61 4.22
CA ILE A 70 1.69 -4.17 3.12
C ILE A 70 2.42 -4.33 1.80
N ASN A 71 1.77 -4.91 0.80
CA ASN A 71 2.33 -5.08 -0.54
C ASN A 71 1.92 -3.91 -1.44
N ALA A 72 2.64 -2.79 -1.30
CA ALA A 72 2.47 -1.63 -2.18
C ALA A 72 3.38 -1.74 -3.42
N VAL A 73 2.81 -1.49 -4.60
CA VAL A 73 3.56 -1.54 -5.87
C VAL A 73 3.64 -0.15 -6.48
N LEU A 74 4.85 0.42 -6.56
CA LEU A 74 5.07 1.68 -7.23
C LEU A 74 4.85 1.53 -8.74
N GLN A 75 4.06 2.41 -9.32
CA GLN A 75 3.93 2.56 -10.76
C GLN A 75 4.10 4.02 -11.17
N THR A 76 5.03 4.24 -12.09
CA THR A 76 5.26 5.56 -12.67
C THR A 76 4.34 5.77 -13.85
N VAL A 77 3.76 6.95 -13.94
CA VAL A 77 2.90 7.37 -15.05
C VAL A 77 3.34 8.73 -15.56
N GLU A 78 3.14 8.96 -16.85
CA GLU A 78 3.46 10.25 -17.45
C GLU A 78 2.62 11.37 -16.80
N SER A 79 3.24 12.52 -16.54
CA SER A 79 2.63 13.60 -15.76
C SER A 79 1.32 14.13 -16.35
N ASP A 80 1.19 14.07 -17.67
CA ASP A 80 -0.02 14.49 -18.38
C ASP A 80 -1.19 13.50 -18.22
N ILE A 81 -0.89 12.23 -17.90
CA ILE A 81 -1.89 11.17 -17.70
C ILE A 81 -2.48 11.23 -16.29
N LEU A 82 -1.68 11.55 -15.27
CA LEU A 82 -2.15 11.63 -13.88
C LEU A 82 -3.31 12.61 -13.68
N LYS A 83 -3.27 13.75 -14.36
CA LYS A 83 -4.30 14.79 -14.24
C LYS A 83 -5.62 14.37 -14.88
N GLU A 84 -5.57 13.54 -15.92
CA GLU A 84 -6.79 13.09 -16.61
C GLU A 84 -7.32 11.78 -16.00
N GLU A 85 -6.48 10.81 -15.66
CA GLU A 85 -6.94 9.50 -15.19
C GLU A 85 -7.35 9.48 -13.70
N ILE A 86 -6.62 10.16 -12.80
CA ILE A 86 -6.95 10.13 -11.35
C ILE A 86 -8.16 11.02 -11.03
N LEU A 87 -8.28 12.20 -11.63
CA LEU A 87 -9.44 13.08 -11.44
C LEU A 87 -10.74 12.49 -12.03
N ILE A 88 -10.65 11.59 -13.01
CA ILE A 88 -11.82 10.88 -13.56
C ILE A 88 -12.20 9.66 -12.71
N LEU A 89 -11.23 8.94 -12.13
CA LEU A 89 -11.49 7.83 -11.21
C LEU A 89 -12.11 8.28 -9.88
N GLU A 90 -11.81 9.50 -9.43
CA GLU A 90 -12.41 10.15 -8.24
C GLU A 90 -13.83 10.71 -8.47
N ASN A 91 -14.44 10.53 -9.66
CA ASN A 91 -15.90 10.63 -9.78
C ASN A 91 -16.55 9.38 -9.21
N PHE A 92 -16.54 9.33 -7.87
CA PHE A 92 -17.46 8.60 -6.99
C PHE A 92 -18.60 7.92 -7.75
N LYS A 93 -18.49 6.61 -7.97
CA LYS A 93 -19.67 5.76 -8.00
C LYS A 93 -20.28 5.78 -6.61
N ARG A 94 -21.19 6.74 -6.45
CA ARG A 94 -22.19 6.83 -5.38
C ARG A 94 -23.23 5.71 -5.54
#